data_AF-A0A7J3M719-F1
#
_entry.id   AF-A0A7J3M719-F1
#
_cell.length_a   1.000
_cell.length_b   1.000
_cell.length_c   1.000
_cell.angle_alpha   90.00
_cell.angle_beta   90.00
_cell.angle_gamma   90.00
#
_symmetry.space_group_name_H-M   'P 1'
#
loop_
_entity.id
_entity.type
_entity.pdbx_description
1 polymer ?
#
loop_
_entity_poly.entity_id
_entity_poly.type
_entity_poly.pdbx_seq_one_letter_code
_entity_poly.pdbx_strand_id
1 'polypeptide(L)' 'MVPRPDLAIYLEVPIEVIMERLKKKRVRSVMESLEVQEKVRDVYMNLVKEGKLIMVDGNRPIMEVSQDIQKIVIEKLKNP' A
#
# COMPACT_ATOMS: atom_id res chain seq x y z
N MET A 1 7.33 -12.73 20.72
CA MET A 1 8.06 -11.93 19.71
C MET A 1 7.24 -11.95 18.43
N VAL A 2 7.06 -10.82 17.74
CA VAL A 2 6.34 -10.79 16.46
C VAL A 2 7.34 -11.08 15.33
N PRO A 3 7.14 -12.11 14.49
CA PRO A 3 8.04 -12.42 13.38
C PRO A 3 8.02 -11.31 12.33
N ARG A 4 9.17 -11.04 11.71
CA ARG A 4 9.26 -10.11 10.58
C ARG A 4 8.73 -10.80 9.32
N PRO A 5 7.99 -10.09 8.45
CA PRO A 5 7.55 -10.65 7.19
C PRO A 5 8.73 -10.85 6.23
N ASP A 6 8.68 -11.93 5.44
CA ASP A 6 9.65 -12.18 4.36
C ASP A 6 9.46 -11.22 3.18
N LEU A 7 8.25 -10.67 3.04
CA LEU A 7 7.87 -9.70 2.02
C LEU A 7 6.75 -8.80 2.54
N ALA A 8 6.88 -7.49 2.33
CA ALA A 8 5.84 -6.52 2.63
C ALA A 8 5.74 -5.50 1.49
N ILE A 9 4.54 -5.32 0.97
CA ILE A 9 4.25 -4.47 -0.19
C ILE A 9 3.35 -3.33 0.25
N TYR A 10 3.72 -2.11 -0.12
CA TYR A 10 2.91 -0.91 0.09
C TYR A 10 2.31 -0.46 -1.23
N LEU A 11 0.97 -0.39 -1.29
CA LEU A 11 0.24 0.13 -2.43
C LEU A 11 0.10 1.64 -2.28
N GLU A 12 0.93 2.39 -2.99
CA GLU A 12 0.90 3.84 -2.97
C GLU A 12 -0.24 4.33 -3.86
N VAL A 13 -1.13 5.15 -3.29
CA VAL A 13 -2.24 5.76 -4.02
C VAL A 13 -2.35 7.21 -3.54
N PRO A 14 -2.50 8.20 -4.45
CA PRO A 14 -2.78 9.57 -4.06
C PRO A 14 -3.98 9.66 -3.12
N ILE A 15 -3.86 10.48 -2.07
CA ILE A 15 -4.85 10.57 -1.01
C ILE A 15 -6.19 11.06 -1.55
N GLU A 16 -6.18 11.96 -2.52
CA GLU A 16 -7.37 12.49 -3.19
C GLU A 16 -8.15 11.34 -3.84
N VAL A 17 -7.46 10.42 -4.50
CA VAL A 17 -8.06 9.23 -5.12
C VAL A 17 -8.63 8.29 -4.05
N ILE A 18 -7.93 8.10 -2.93
CA ILE A 18 -8.44 7.32 -1.79
C ILE A 18 -9.74 7.95 -1.26
N MET A 19 -9.75 9.28 -1.06
CA MET A 19 -10.91 10.00 -0.54
C MET A 19 -12.12 9.90 -1.48
N GLU A 20 -11.92 10.00 -2.80
CA GLU A 20 -12.99 9.76 -3.78
C GLU A 20 -13.54 8.33 -3.72
N ARG A 21 -12.67 7.32 -3.54
CA ARG A 21 -13.10 5.93 -3.36
C ARG A 21 -13.89 5.75 -2.06
N LEU A 22 -13.49 6.42 -0.98
CA LEU A 22 -14.16 6.35 0.32
C LEU A 22 -15.54 7.04 0.33
N LYS A 23 -15.78 8.06 -0.52
CA LYS A 23 -17.12 8.65 -0.69
C LYS A 23 -18.17 7.64 -1.13
N LYS A 24 -17.77 6.57 -1.81
CA LYS A 24 -18.68 5.50 -2.23
C LYS A 24 -19.12 4.58 -1.09
N LYS A 25 -18.46 4.65 0.08
CA LYS A 25 -18.84 3.87 1.27
C LYS A 25 -19.96 4.55 2.05
N ARG A 26 -20.93 3.76 2.50
CA ARG A 26 -22.08 4.21 3.32
C ARG A 26 -21.70 4.57 4.76
N VAL A 27 -20.66 3.95 5.31
CA VAL A 27 -20.17 4.16 6.68
C VAL A 27 -18.66 4.36 6.64
N ARG A 28 -18.18 5.36 7.38
CA ARG A 28 -16.75 5.65 7.54
C ARG A 28 -16.30 5.34 8.96
N SER A 29 -15.08 4.82 9.10
CA SER A 29 -14.40 4.68 10.39
C SER A 29 -13.66 5.97 10.77
N VAL A 30 -13.30 6.08 12.06
CA VAL A 30 -12.45 7.17 12.58
C VAL A 30 -11.12 7.28 11.82
N MET A 31 -10.60 6.16 11.30
CA MET A 31 -9.33 6.10 10.58
C MET A 31 -9.44 6.50 9.10
N GLU A 32 -10.65 6.68 8.57
CA GLU A 32 -10.90 7.00 7.15
C GLU A 32 -11.07 8.51 6.90
N SER A 33 -10.34 9.34 7.66
CA SER A 33 -10.29 10.80 7.48
C SER A 33 -9.06 11.25 6.69
N LEU A 34 -9.15 12.40 6.01
CA LEU A 34 -8.07 12.96 5.21
C LEU A 34 -6.78 13.14 6.04
N GLU A 35 -6.89 13.81 7.19
CA GLU A 35 -5.76 14.11 8.08
C GLU A 35 -5.06 12.82 8.57
N VAL A 36 -5.83 11.76 8.86
CA VAL A 36 -5.26 10.48 9.26
C VAL A 36 -4.51 9.84 8.09
N GLN A 37 -5.09 9.86 6.89
CA GLN A 37 -4.45 9.26 5.71
C GLN A 37 -3.17 9.99 5.30
N GLU A 38 -3.08 11.32 5.47
CA GLU A 38 -1.85 12.10 5.26
C GLU A 38 -0.71 11.62 6.16
N LYS A 39 -0.95 11.56 7.47
CA LYS A 39 0.05 11.10 8.45
C LYS A 39 0.43 9.63 8.23
N VAL A 40 -0.55 8.79 7.89
CA VAL A 40 -0.32 7.37 7.58
C VAL A 40 0.59 7.24 6.36
N ARG A 41 0.31 7.98 5.28
CA ARG A 41 1.15 7.96 4.07
C ARG A 41 2.59 8.33 4.38
N ASP A 42 2.82 9.37 5.19
CA ASP A 42 4.18 9.78 5.57
C ASP A 42 4.95 8.66 6.28
N VAL A 43 4.31 7.98 7.23
CA VAL A 43 4.92 6.84 7.95
C VAL A 43 5.26 5.70 6.99
N TYR A 44 4.32 5.30 6.11
CA TYR A 44 4.55 4.22 5.16
C TYR A 44 5.64 4.59 4.13
N MET A 45 5.70 5.83 3.66
CA MET A 45 6.75 6.30 2.77
C MET A 45 8.13 6.30 3.45
N ASN A 46 8.21 6.58 4.75
CA ASN A 46 9.45 6.41 5.50
C ASN A 46 9.86 4.93 5.59
N LEU A 47 8.93 4.01 5.80
CA LEU A 47 9.20 2.57 5.79
C LEU A 47 9.67 2.07 4.41
N VAL A 48 9.15 2.64 3.31
CA VAL A 48 9.65 2.40 1.94
C VAL A 48 11.09 2.90 1.80
N LYS A 49 11.37 4.14 2.23
CA LYS A 49 12.73 4.72 2.18
C LYS A 49 13.75 3.93 3.00
N GLU A 50 13.32 3.35 4.12
CA GLU A 50 14.13 2.46 4.96
C GLU A 50 14.31 1.06 4.38
N GLY A 51 13.72 0.75 3.21
CA GLY A 51 13.81 -0.55 2.57
C GLY A 51 13.01 -1.65 3.26
N LYS A 52 12.10 -1.29 4.19
CA LYS A 52 11.25 -2.26 4.91
C LYS A 52 10.03 -2.69 4.09
N LEU A 53 9.62 -1.87 3.12
CA LEU A 53 8.46 -2.12 2.26
C LEU A 53 8.84 -1.91 0.79
N ILE A 54 8.32 -2.75 -0.08
CA ILE A 54 8.41 -2.54 -1.53
C ILE A 54 7.19 -1.72 -1.97
N MET A 55 7.44 -0.55 -2.55
CA MET A 55 6.38 0.31 -3.07
C MET A 55 5.89 -0.17 -4.44
N VAL A 56 4.57 -0.23 -4.60
CA VAL A 56 3.89 -0.49 -5.87
C VAL A 56 2.91 0.65 -6.11
N ASP A 57 2.91 1.22 -7.31
CA ASP A 57 1.93 2.23 -7.73
C ASP A 57 0.54 1.58 -7.84
N GLY A 58 -0.31 1.82 -6.82
CA GLY A 58 -1.68 1.35 -6.73
C GLY A 58 -2.70 2.27 -7.42
N ASN A 59 -2.26 3.36 -8.07
CA ASN A 59 -3.12 4.25 -8.82
C ASN A 59 -3.39 3.76 -10.26
N ARG A 60 -2.68 2.71 -10.69
CA ARG A 60 -2.83 2.05 -12.00
C ARG A 60 -4.06 1.12 -12.06
N PRO A 61 -4.46 0.67 -13.26
CA PRO A 61 -5.52 -0.33 -13.43
C PRO A 61 -5.26 -1.61 -12.63
N ILE A 62 -6.32 -2.20 -12.07
CA ILE A 62 -6.23 -3.37 -11.17
C ILE A 62 -5.41 -4.52 -11.75
N MET A 63 -5.54 -4.78 -13.06
CA MET A 63 -4.81 -5.86 -13.73
C MET A 63 -3.31 -5.61 -13.74
N GLU A 64 -2.89 -4.37 -14.00
CA GLU A 64 -1.47 -3.99 -14.02
C GLU A 64 -0.86 -4.07 -12.62
N VAL A 65 -1.54 -3.53 -11.61
CA VAL A 65 -1.09 -3.60 -10.21
C VAL A 65 -0.97 -5.05 -9.75
N SER A 66 -1.96 -5.89 -10.10
CA SER A 66 -1.95 -7.32 -9.76
C SER A 66 -0.77 -8.06 -10.39
N GLN A 67 -0.47 -7.76 -11.66
CA GLN A 67 0.68 -8.35 -12.36
C GLN A 67 2.02 -7.93 -11.73
N ASP A 68 2.15 -6.68 -11.30
CA ASP A 68 3.38 -6.21 -10.66
C ASP A 68 3.59 -6.84 -9.28
N ILE A 69 2.52 -6.96 -8.46
CA ILE A 69 2.56 -7.71 -7.20
C ILE A 69 2.93 -9.17 -7.46
N GLN A 70 2.33 -9.81 -8.46
CA GLN A 70 2.61 -11.21 -8.79
C GLN A 70 4.09 -11.43 -9.13
N LYS A 71 4.69 -10.55 -9.93
CA LYS A 71 6.13 -10.63 -10.26
C LYS A 71 6.99 -10.53 -9.00
N ILE A 72 6.73 -9.56 -8.12
CA ILE A 72 7.47 -9.39 -6.86
C ILE A 72 7.39 -10.65 -6.01
N VAL A 73 6.20 -11.22 -5.85
CA VAL A 73 5.98 -12.44 -5.06
C VAL A 73 6.71 -13.64 -5.69
N ILE A 74 6.60 -13.84 -7.00
CA ILE A 74 7.25 -14.95 -7.70
C ILE A 74 8.77 -14.85 -7.59
N GLU A 75 9.36 -13.66 -7.77
CA GLU A 75 10.80 -13.47 -7.64
C GLU A 75 11.30 -13.74 -6.22
N LYS A 76 10.50 -13.35 -5.19
CA LYS A 76 10.81 -13.68 -3.80
C LYS A 76 10.73 -15.19 -3.51
N LEU A 77 9.77 -15.90 -4.11
CA LEU A 77 9.64 -17.35 -3.94
C LEU A 77 10.75 -18.15 -4.65
N LYS A 78 11.29 -17.64 -5.77
CA LYS A 78 12.44 -18.25 -6.46
C LYS A 78 13.75 -18.09 -5.69
N ASN A 79 13.88 -17.01 -4.90
CA ASN A 79 15.06 -16.69 -4.11
C ASN A 79 14.65 -16.50 -2.62
N PRO A 80 14.29 -17.60 -1.92
CA PRO A 80 13.70 -17.55 -0.58
C PRO A 80 14.60 -16.83 0.44
#